data_AF-A0A183SSY7-F1
#
_entry.id   AF-A0A183SSY7-F1
#
_cell.length_a   1.000
_cell.length_b   1.000
_cell.length_c   1.000
_cell.angle_alpha   90.00
_cell.angle_beta   90.00
_cell.angle_gamma   90.00
#
_symmetry.space_group_name_H-M   'P 1'
#
loop_
_entity.id
_entity.type
_entity.pdbx_description
1 polymer ?
#
loop_
_entity_poly.entity_id
_entity_poly.type
_entity_poly.pdbx_seq_one_letter_code
_entity_poly.pdbx_strand_id
1 'polypeptide(L)'
;MSEHSLALWDNLPTISEKDSLVRRVTQVTRVNRTNHVLKPAHSHMQTIEGKRAMLIIDSAITKCLLVSAFPKIIKNLDVWSYALKKRLFELTRQITRELIKVRPATEALIRHYQEWEVEPSGPVKHMTSLLVQLRHLMRHELLTTPKERAQKDEYLAMAERRSLKQAKQVEEKNAEISLLMNKLLKLEEETQTHIQNIHEKFLSDDRVAKSRHNANVTILKDDLQATHQTYKTLCEQHRKDQLAVRREKWKIEDEMDGILKKMDNQLYNIQVNCSS
;
A
#
# COMPACT_ATOMS: atom_id res chain seq x y z
N MET A 1 -22.33 6.62 -34.60
CA MET A 1 -22.30 6.13 -33.20
C MET A 1 -21.10 5.22 -33.08
N SER A 2 -19.97 5.75 -32.62
CA SER A 2 -18.69 5.04 -32.57
C SER A 2 -18.47 4.47 -31.17
N GLU A 3 -18.52 3.15 -31.06
CA GLU A 3 -18.09 2.42 -29.86
C GLU A 3 -16.58 2.60 -29.70
N HIS A 4 -16.18 3.32 -28.65
CA HIS A 4 -14.79 3.46 -28.28
C HIS A 4 -14.28 2.12 -27.75
N SER A 5 -13.32 1.55 -28.50
CA SER A 5 -12.44 0.47 -28.07
C SER A 5 -11.61 0.98 -26.89
N LEU A 6 -12.13 0.78 -25.67
CA LEU A 6 -11.40 1.01 -24.44
C LEU A 6 -10.29 -0.04 -24.35
N ALA A 7 -9.04 0.42 -24.38
CA ALA A 7 -7.89 -0.45 -24.31
C ALA A 7 -7.86 -1.15 -22.95
N LEU A 8 -7.54 -2.45 -22.94
CA LEU A 8 -7.50 -3.28 -21.73
C LEU A 8 -6.57 -2.73 -20.62
N TRP A 9 -5.67 -1.81 -20.99
CA TRP A 9 -4.74 -1.10 -20.11
C TRP A 9 -5.40 0.00 -19.26
N ASP A 10 -6.58 0.51 -19.65
CA ASP A 10 -7.31 1.55 -18.90
C ASP A 10 -7.98 1.01 -17.62
N ASN A 11 -8.03 -0.31 -17.45
CA ASN A 11 -8.58 -0.99 -16.27
C ASN A 11 -7.51 -1.56 -15.32
N LEU A 12 -6.22 -1.29 -15.56
CA LEU A 12 -5.18 -1.73 -14.65
C LEU A 12 -5.13 -0.81 -13.42
N PRO A 13 -5.22 -1.38 -12.20
CA PRO A 13 -5.13 -0.58 -10.99
C PRO A 13 -3.79 0.16 -10.97
N THR A 14 -3.84 1.47 -10.72
CA THR A 14 -2.64 2.30 -10.61
C THR A 14 -1.74 1.76 -9.50
N ILE A 15 -0.41 1.84 -9.65
CA ILE A 15 0.57 1.29 -8.70
C ILE A 15 0.34 1.81 -7.26
N SER A 16 -0.30 2.98 -7.12
CA SER A 16 -0.76 3.55 -5.85
C SER A 16 -1.86 2.73 -5.14
N GLU A 17 -2.68 1.95 -5.85
CA GLU A 17 -3.73 1.12 -5.26
C GLU A 17 -3.20 -0.20 -4.68
N LYS A 18 -2.07 -0.73 -5.19
CA LYS A 18 -1.42 -1.92 -4.60
C LYS A 18 -0.86 -1.63 -3.21
N ASP A 19 -0.31 -0.42 -3.00
CA ASP A 19 0.09 0.05 -1.68
C ASP A 19 -1.11 0.23 -0.73
N SER A 20 -2.31 0.52 -1.27
CA SER A 20 -3.55 0.63 -0.49
C SER A 20 -4.08 -0.72 0.00
N LEU A 21 -3.80 -1.80 -0.72
CA LEU A 21 -4.18 -3.17 -0.35
C LEU A 21 -3.23 -3.74 0.69
N VAL A 22 -1.91 -3.50 0.54
CA VAL A 22 -0.90 -3.87 1.56
C VAL A 22 -1.09 -3.04 2.84
N ARG A 23 -1.49 -1.76 2.73
CA ARG A 23 -1.93 -0.96 3.89
C ARG A 23 -3.25 -1.41 4.50
N ARG A 24 -4.19 -1.96 3.72
CA ARG A 24 -5.43 -2.52 4.27
C ARG A 24 -5.20 -3.81 5.06
N VAL A 25 -4.23 -4.64 4.66
CA VAL A 25 -3.87 -5.85 5.43
C VAL A 25 -3.11 -5.49 6.72
N THR A 26 -2.35 -4.40 6.75
CA THR A 26 -1.66 -3.92 7.97
C THR A 26 -2.52 -3.02 8.87
N GLN A 27 -3.65 -2.48 8.38
CA GLN A 27 -4.57 -1.63 9.16
C GLN A 27 -5.74 -2.39 9.85
N VAL A 28 -5.73 -3.73 9.87
CA VAL A 28 -6.71 -4.52 10.64
C VAL A 28 -6.48 -4.45 12.17
N THR A 29 -5.45 -3.74 12.65
CA THR A 29 -5.18 -3.57 14.10
C THR A 29 -5.95 -2.43 14.79
N ARG A 30 -6.85 -1.72 14.09
CA ARG A 30 -7.80 -0.81 14.74
C ARG A 30 -9.24 -1.18 14.43
N VAL A 31 -9.61 -2.42 14.77
CA VAL A 31 -11.00 -2.63 15.22
C VAL A 31 -11.17 -1.70 16.42
N ASN A 32 -11.99 -0.66 16.22
CA ASN A 32 -12.53 0.14 17.30
C ASN A 32 -13.08 -0.84 18.34
N ARG A 33 -12.29 -1.08 19.40
CA ARG A 33 -12.78 -1.67 20.63
C ARG A 33 -13.80 -0.67 21.16
N THR A 34 -15.02 -0.79 20.68
CA THR A 34 -16.18 -0.34 21.43
C THR A 34 -16.13 -1.11 22.74
N ASN A 35 -15.44 -0.52 23.73
CA ASN A 35 -15.37 -0.95 25.13
C ASN A 35 -16.77 -0.91 25.80
N HIS A 36 -17.83 -1.06 25.03
CA HIS A 36 -19.21 -1.15 25.49
C HIS A 36 -19.62 -2.58 25.86
N VAL A 37 -18.83 -3.60 25.50
CA VAL A 37 -19.07 -5.00 25.90
C VAL A 37 -18.47 -5.33 27.28
N LEU A 38 -17.62 -4.45 27.83
CA LEU A 38 -17.00 -4.59 29.15
C LEU A 38 -17.52 -3.56 30.17
N LYS A 39 -18.77 -3.09 30.02
CA LYS A 39 -19.46 -2.58 31.21
C LYS A 39 -20.02 -3.80 31.92
N PRO A 40 -19.47 -4.24 33.07
CA PRO A 40 -20.27 -5.06 33.93
C PRO A 40 -21.53 -4.25 34.20
N ALA A 41 -22.69 -4.80 33.84
CA ALA A 41 -23.90 -4.42 34.53
C ALA A 41 -23.61 -4.77 36.01
N HIS A 42 -23.07 -3.81 36.77
CA HIS A 42 -22.95 -3.87 38.22
C HIS A 42 -24.35 -3.75 38.84
N SER A 43 -25.30 -4.51 38.32
CA SER A 43 -26.70 -4.55 38.74
C SER A 43 -26.95 -5.59 39.82
N HIS A 44 -25.91 -6.21 40.39
CA HIS A 44 -26.06 -7.03 41.59
C HIS A 44 -25.59 -6.28 42.84
N MET A 45 -26.57 -5.58 43.40
CA MET A 45 -26.87 -5.44 44.84
C MET A 45 -25.70 -5.45 45.81
N GLN A 46 -24.85 -4.43 45.77
CA GLN A 46 -24.41 -3.89 47.06
C GLN A 46 -25.67 -3.37 47.78
N THR A 47 -25.94 -3.89 48.99
CA THR A 47 -27.00 -3.35 49.86
C THR A 47 -26.86 -1.83 49.93
N ILE A 48 -27.97 -1.11 50.08
CA ILE A 48 -27.95 0.37 50.17
C ILE A 48 -26.93 0.80 51.25
N GLU A 49 -26.85 0.02 52.33
CA GLU A 49 -25.89 0.17 53.42
C GLU A 49 -24.45 -0.12 53.00
N GLY A 50 -24.19 -1.18 52.24
CA GLY A 50 -22.86 -1.48 51.68
C GLY A 50 -22.36 -0.38 50.72
N LYS A 51 -23.24 0.18 49.89
CA LYS A 51 -22.91 1.35 49.04
C LYS A 51 -22.59 2.59 49.88
N ARG A 52 -23.36 2.84 50.94
CA ARG A 52 -23.13 3.96 51.88
C ARG A 52 -21.81 3.79 52.63
N ALA A 53 -21.53 2.60 53.16
CA ALA A 53 -20.28 2.31 53.85
C ALA A 53 -19.06 2.45 52.92
N MET A 54 -19.16 1.97 51.68
CA MET A 54 -18.13 2.17 50.66
C MET A 54 -17.86 3.65 50.35
N LEU A 55 -18.91 4.46 50.21
CA LEU A 55 -18.78 5.90 50.00
C LEU A 55 -18.14 6.61 51.21
N ILE A 56 -18.43 6.18 52.43
CA ILE A 56 -17.82 6.71 53.65
C ILE A 56 -16.33 6.37 53.69
N ILE A 57 -15.95 5.14 53.37
CA ILE A 57 -14.54 4.69 53.34
C ILE A 57 -13.77 5.41 52.23
N ASP A 58 -14.32 5.48 51.01
CA ASP A 58 -13.69 6.19 49.91
C ASP A 58 -13.51 7.69 50.28
N SER A 59 -14.52 8.31 50.92
CA SER A 59 -14.41 9.69 51.44
C SER A 59 -13.32 9.83 52.52
N ALA A 60 -13.20 8.85 53.43
CA ALA A 60 -12.17 8.86 54.47
C ALA A 60 -10.76 8.74 53.88
N ILE A 61 -10.56 7.86 52.89
CA ILE A 61 -9.30 7.72 52.16
C ILE A 61 -8.92 9.04 51.49
N THR A 62 -9.86 9.64 50.76
CA THR A 62 -9.66 10.94 50.10
C THR A 62 -9.28 12.04 51.09
N LYS A 63 -9.99 12.13 52.24
CA LYS A 63 -9.69 13.11 53.29
C LYS A 63 -8.31 12.89 53.92
N CYS A 64 -7.91 11.64 54.16
CA CYS A 64 -6.60 11.31 54.70
C CYS A 64 -5.48 11.75 53.75
N LEU A 65 -5.60 11.42 52.46
CA LEU A 65 -4.64 11.81 51.42
C LEU A 65 -4.53 13.33 51.28
N LEU A 66 -5.67 14.03 51.32
CA LEU A 66 -5.69 15.48 51.26
C LEU A 66 -4.98 16.09 52.48
N VAL A 67 -5.29 15.65 53.71
CA VAL A 67 -4.66 16.16 54.93
C VAL A 67 -3.15 15.87 54.97
N SER A 68 -2.66 14.76 54.40
CA SER A 68 -1.20 14.52 54.29
C SER A 68 -0.46 15.51 53.39
N ALA A 69 -1.14 16.17 52.46
CA ALA A 69 -0.50 17.13 51.56
C ALA A 69 -0.20 18.49 52.23
N PHE A 70 -0.96 18.86 53.26
CA PHE A 70 -0.94 20.21 53.85
C PHE A 70 0.34 20.57 54.63
N PRO A 71 0.95 19.68 55.43
CA PRO A 71 2.16 20.00 56.17
C PRO A 71 3.35 20.44 55.29
N LYS A 72 3.43 19.96 54.04
CA LYS A 72 4.47 20.36 53.09
C LYS A 72 4.18 21.70 52.40
N ILE A 73 2.90 22.00 52.13
CA ILE A 73 2.46 23.34 51.69
C ILE A 73 2.81 24.37 52.78
N ILE A 74 2.57 24.02 54.06
CA ILE A 74 2.89 24.87 55.21
C ILE A 74 4.40 25.02 55.45
N LYS A 75 5.21 23.97 55.25
CA LYS A 75 6.68 24.08 55.34
C LYS A 75 7.30 25.03 54.30
N ASN A 76 6.69 25.17 53.12
CA ASN A 76 7.14 26.13 52.11
C ASN A 76 6.70 27.59 52.40
N LEU A 77 5.95 27.83 53.49
CA LEU A 77 5.40 29.14 53.84
C LEU A 77 6.19 29.88 54.94
N ASP A 78 7.36 29.37 55.35
CA ASP A 78 8.15 29.97 56.44
C ASP A 78 8.72 31.36 56.14
N VAL A 79 8.60 31.85 54.90
CA VAL A 79 9.05 33.17 54.44
C VAL A 79 8.06 34.31 54.81
N TRP A 80 6.84 34.01 55.25
CA TRP A 80 5.79 35.02 55.44
C TRP A 80 5.47 35.32 56.92
N SER A 81 5.09 36.59 57.22
CA SER A 81 4.85 37.07 58.60
C SER A 81 3.74 36.29 59.33
N TYR A 82 3.78 36.27 60.66
CA TYR A 82 2.86 35.52 61.53
C TYR A 82 1.37 35.81 61.25
N ALA A 83 1.03 37.06 60.92
CA ALA A 83 -0.32 37.46 60.54
C ALA A 83 -0.77 36.81 59.22
N LEU A 84 0.15 36.67 58.27
CA LEU A 84 -0.09 35.98 57.01
C LEU A 84 -0.22 34.47 57.24
N LYS A 85 0.62 33.86 58.09
CA LYS A 85 0.51 32.41 58.42
C LYS A 85 -0.87 32.04 58.96
N LYS A 86 -1.43 32.84 59.86
CA LYS A 86 -2.78 32.60 60.43
C LYS A 86 -3.88 32.77 59.38
N ARG A 87 -3.82 33.83 58.58
CA ARG A 87 -4.80 34.08 57.51
C ARG A 87 -4.73 33.00 56.43
N LEU A 88 -3.52 32.59 56.09
CA LEU A 88 -3.27 31.59 55.07
C LEU A 88 -3.71 30.23 55.58
N PHE A 89 -3.43 29.84 56.83
CA PHE A 89 -3.98 28.62 57.45
C PHE A 89 -5.52 28.58 57.43
N GLU A 90 -6.18 29.69 57.77
CA GLU A 90 -7.65 29.75 57.74
C GLU A 90 -8.19 29.62 56.30
N LEU A 91 -7.52 30.25 55.34
CA LEU A 91 -7.82 30.13 53.91
C LEU A 91 -7.54 28.71 53.39
N THR A 92 -6.43 28.07 53.74
CA THR A 92 -6.17 26.69 53.35
C THR A 92 -7.23 25.79 53.96
N ARG A 93 -7.63 25.98 55.22
CA ARG A 93 -8.71 25.21 55.86
C ARG A 93 -10.05 25.40 55.16
N GLN A 94 -10.38 26.61 54.72
CA GLN A 94 -11.57 26.88 53.92
C GLN A 94 -11.50 26.21 52.54
N ILE A 95 -10.34 26.31 51.87
CA ILE A 95 -10.08 25.65 50.59
C ILE A 95 -10.18 24.12 50.74
N THR A 96 -9.63 23.51 51.80
CA THR A 96 -9.79 22.07 52.09
C THR A 96 -11.26 21.69 52.22
N ARG A 97 -12.04 22.49 52.97
CA ARG A 97 -13.47 22.23 53.19
C ARG A 97 -14.27 22.33 51.89
N GLU A 98 -13.97 23.33 51.05
CA GLU A 98 -14.64 23.50 49.76
C GLU A 98 -14.19 22.46 48.72
N LEU A 99 -12.90 22.08 48.71
CA LEU A 99 -12.40 20.99 47.87
C LEU A 99 -13.06 19.65 48.22
N ILE A 100 -13.19 19.31 49.52
CA ILE A 100 -13.86 18.09 49.98
C ILE A 100 -15.32 18.03 49.50
N LYS A 101 -15.99 19.18 49.37
CA LYS A 101 -17.37 19.25 48.83
C LYS A 101 -17.41 19.03 47.31
N VAL A 102 -16.35 19.39 46.58
CA VAL A 102 -16.26 19.31 45.12
C VAL A 102 -15.37 18.12 44.71
N ARG A 103 -16.00 16.95 44.53
CA ARG A 103 -15.33 15.68 44.20
C ARG A 103 -14.37 15.76 42.99
N PRO A 104 -14.72 16.38 41.84
CA PRO A 104 -13.81 16.46 40.70
C PRO A 104 -12.51 17.24 40.99
N ALA A 105 -12.61 18.30 41.79
CA ALA A 105 -11.45 19.12 42.17
C ALA A 105 -10.51 18.36 43.11
N THR A 106 -11.07 17.54 44.01
CA THR A 106 -10.28 16.67 44.87
C THR A 106 -9.59 15.55 44.10
N GLU A 107 -10.26 14.94 43.12
CA GLU A 107 -9.67 13.90 42.24
C GLU A 107 -8.56 14.46 41.33
N ALA A 108 -8.65 15.73 40.90
CA ALA A 108 -7.59 16.42 40.16
C ALA A 108 -6.37 16.72 41.03
N LEU A 109 -6.58 17.17 42.27
CA LEU A 109 -5.51 17.41 43.25
C LEU A 109 -4.77 16.13 43.64
N ILE A 110 -5.47 15.01 43.79
CA ILE A 110 -4.83 13.70 44.07
C ILE A 110 -3.97 13.23 42.89
N ARG A 111 -4.43 13.42 41.65
CA ARG A 111 -3.63 13.13 40.45
C ARG A 111 -2.36 13.98 40.39
N HIS A 112 -2.49 15.29 40.59
CA HIS A 112 -1.31 16.17 40.65
C HIS A 112 -0.37 15.86 41.82
N TYR A 113 -0.91 15.39 42.95
CA TYR A 113 -0.09 14.94 44.09
C TYR A 113 0.74 13.69 43.75
N GLN A 114 0.22 12.78 42.93
CA GLN A 114 0.95 11.61 42.41
C GLN A 114 2.04 12.03 41.42
N GLU A 115 1.80 13.06 40.61
CA GLU A 115 2.77 13.62 39.65
C GLU A 115 3.91 14.40 40.32
N TRP A 116 3.70 14.96 41.52
CA TRP A 116 4.70 15.74 42.26
C TRP A 116 5.57 14.91 43.24
N GLU A 117 5.45 13.57 43.22
CA GLU A 117 6.24 12.64 44.05
C GLU A 117 6.27 12.97 45.55
N VAL A 118 5.21 13.61 46.06
CA VAL A 118 5.19 14.06 47.44
C VAL A 118 4.93 12.89 48.37
N GLU A 119 5.99 12.32 48.95
CA GLU A 119 5.92 11.25 49.97
C GLU A 119 4.97 11.65 51.13
N PRO A 120 3.82 10.96 51.32
CA PRO A 120 2.93 11.22 52.44
C PRO A 120 3.57 10.80 53.76
N SER A 121 3.23 11.49 54.86
CA SER A 121 3.78 11.18 56.19
C SER A 121 3.48 9.72 56.60
N GLY A 122 4.43 9.07 57.28
CA GLY A 122 4.32 7.66 57.71
C GLY A 122 2.97 7.28 58.35
N PRO A 123 2.44 8.06 59.32
CA PRO A 123 1.14 7.78 59.93
C PRO A 123 -0.03 7.81 58.94
N VAL A 124 -0.01 8.69 57.94
CA VAL A 124 -1.07 8.79 56.92
C VAL A 124 -0.94 7.68 55.88
N LYS A 125 0.28 7.25 55.51
CA LYS A 125 0.50 6.04 54.71
C LYS A 125 -0.09 4.81 55.39
N HIS A 126 0.18 4.65 56.69
CA HIS A 126 -0.32 3.54 57.48
C HIS A 126 -1.86 3.54 57.57
N MET A 127 -2.47 4.68 57.90
CA MET A 127 -3.93 4.81 57.96
C MET A 127 -4.60 4.58 56.59
N THR A 128 -4.00 5.06 55.49
CA THR A 128 -4.51 4.82 54.14
C THR A 128 -4.43 3.33 53.77
N SER A 129 -3.33 2.66 54.10
CA SER A 129 -3.18 1.22 53.90
C SER A 129 -4.24 0.42 54.66
N LEU A 130 -4.49 0.76 55.93
CA LEU A 130 -5.56 0.14 56.75
C LEU A 130 -6.95 0.36 56.15
N LEU A 131 -7.25 1.56 55.64
CA LEU A 131 -8.53 1.85 54.98
C LEU A 131 -8.70 1.10 53.65
N VAL A 132 -7.62 0.90 52.88
CA VAL A 132 -7.63 0.09 51.66
C VAL A 132 -7.85 -1.40 51.98
N GLN A 133 -7.22 -1.91 53.03
CA GLN A 133 -7.42 -3.29 53.50
C GLN A 133 -8.86 -3.48 54.01
N LEU A 134 -9.39 -2.54 54.79
CA LEU A 134 -10.78 -2.55 55.23
C LEU A 134 -11.76 -2.52 54.04
N ARG A 135 -11.48 -1.71 53.02
CA ARG A 135 -12.25 -1.68 51.77
C ARG A 135 -12.25 -3.02 51.05
N HIS A 136 -11.11 -3.71 51.03
CA HIS A 136 -10.98 -5.03 50.44
C HIS A 136 -11.81 -6.07 51.22
N LEU A 137 -11.62 -6.15 52.54
CA LEU A 137 -12.38 -7.06 53.42
C LEU A 137 -13.89 -6.80 53.32
N MET A 138 -14.30 -5.53 53.32
CA MET A 138 -15.72 -5.19 53.18
C MET A 138 -16.29 -5.63 51.84
N ARG A 139 -15.56 -5.46 50.73
CA ARG A 139 -16.04 -5.86 49.39
C ARG A 139 -15.99 -7.36 49.13
N HIS A 140 -15.04 -8.08 49.73
CA HIS A 140 -14.75 -9.46 49.36
C HIS A 140 -15.17 -10.49 50.42
N GLU A 141 -15.30 -10.08 51.69
CA GLU A 141 -15.61 -11.00 52.78
C GLU A 141 -16.91 -10.67 53.49
N LEU A 142 -17.22 -9.38 53.72
CA LEU A 142 -18.40 -8.98 54.50
C LEU A 142 -19.65 -8.68 53.66
N LEU A 143 -19.50 -8.08 52.47
CA LEU A 143 -20.63 -7.64 51.64
C LEU A 143 -20.92 -8.57 50.45
N THR A 144 -20.26 -9.73 50.37
CA THR A 144 -20.55 -10.75 49.35
C THR A 144 -21.04 -12.01 50.02
N THR A 145 -22.29 -12.36 49.75
CA THR A 145 -22.86 -13.63 50.22
C THR A 145 -22.16 -14.81 49.53
N PRO A 146 -22.13 -16.02 50.15
CA PRO A 146 -21.59 -17.22 49.51
C PRO A 146 -22.19 -17.49 48.13
N LYS A 147 -23.47 -17.17 47.95
CA LYS A 147 -24.19 -17.28 46.67
C LYS A 147 -23.65 -16.33 45.60
N GLU A 148 -23.38 -15.07 45.95
CA GLU A 148 -22.80 -14.08 45.02
C GLU A 148 -21.35 -14.42 44.67
N ARG A 149 -20.59 -14.97 45.62
CA ARG A 149 -19.23 -15.47 45.36
C ARG A 149 -19.27 -16.62 44.34
N ALA A 150 -20.14 -17.62 44.54
CA ALA A 150 -20.32 -18.72 43.60
C ALA A 150 -20.73 -18.25 42.19
N GLN A 151 -21.68 -17.30 42.08
CA GLN A 151 -22.09 -16.73 40.79
C GLN A 151 -20.96 -15.98 40.08
N LYS A 152 -20.14 -15.23 40.81
CA LYS A 152 -18.97 -14.55 40.26
C LYS A 152 -17.95 -15.56 39.74
N ASP A 153 -17.65 -16.60 40.52
CA ASP A 153 -16.67 -17.62 40.15
C ASP A 153 -17.16 -18.41 38.92
N GLU A 154 -18.45 -18.74 38.87
CA GLU A 154 -19.07 -19.36 37.70
C GLU A 154 -18.97 -18.46 36.46
N TYR A 155 -19.24 -17.16 36.60
CA TYR A 155 -19.09 -16.20 35.50
C TYR A 155 -17.65 -16.10 35.00
N LEU A 156 -16.67 -16.04 35.92
CA LEU A 156 -15.25 -16.03 35.57
C LEU A 156 -14.86 -17.31 34.82
N ALA A 157 -15.29 -18.48 35.30
CA ALA A 157 -15.06 -19.75 34.63
C ALA A 157 -15.71 -19.80 33.24
N MET A 158 -16.93 -19.25 33.07
CA MET A 158 -17.57 -19.14 31.75
C MET A 158 -16.79 -18.18 30.83
N ALA A 159 -16.30 -17.06 31.34
CA ALA A 159 -15.52 -16.09 30.59
C ALA A 159 -14.18 -16.70 30.12
N GLU A 160 -13.49 -17.42 30.99
CA GLU A 160 -12.27 -18.16 30.65
C GLU A 160 -12.51 -19.23 29.59
N ARG A 161 -13.59 -20.02 29.72
CA ARG A 161 -13.96 -21.01 28.69
C ARG A 161 -14.24 -20.35 27.33
N ARG A 162 -14.89 -19.18 27.30
CA ARG A 162 -15.12 -18.44 26.05
C ARG A 162 -13.81 -17.90 25.48
N SER A 163 -12.94 -17.36 26.32
CA SER A 163 -11.61 -16.88 25.93
C SER A 163 -10.78 -18.00 25.30
N LEU A 164 -10.75 -19.18 25.92
CA LEU A 164 -10.06 -20.36 25.38
C LEU A 164 -10.62 -20.83 24.03
N LYS A 165 -11.96 -20.82 23.88
CA LYS A 165 -12.59 -21.16 22.59
C LYS A 165 -12.24 -20.16 21.50
N GLN A 166 -12.24 -18.87 21.81
CA GLN A 166 -11.83 -17.82 20.88
C GLN A 166 -10.36 -17.94 20.51
N ALA A 167 -9.48 -18.21 21.50
CA ALA A 167 -8.05 -18.42 21.25
C ALA A 167 -7.81 -19.59 20.28
N LYS A 168 -8.50 -20.72 20.47
CA LYS A 168 -8.44 -21.87 19.55
C LYS A 168 -8.92 -21.51 18.14
N GLN A 169 -10.05 -20.81 18.01
CA GLN A 169 -10.55 -20.37 16.71
C GLN A 169 -9.57 -19.42 16.00
N VAL A 170 -8.94 -18.51 16.74
CA VAL A 170 -7.91 -17.61 16.20
C VAL A 170 -6.69 -18.40 15.74
N GLU A 171 -6.27 -19.40 16.51
CA GLU A 171 -5.15 -20.28 16.14
C GLU A 171 -5.44 -21.09 14.87
N GLU A 172 -6.62 -21.71 14.77
CA GLU A 172 -7.07 -22.42 13.57
C GLU A 172 -7.10 -21.50 12.34
N LYS A 173 -7.64 -20.28 12.49
CA LYS A 173 -7.69 -19.29 11.41
C LYS A 173 -6.30 -18.80 11.01
N ASN A 174 -5.38 -18.63 11.97
CA ASN A 174 -3.99 -18.26 11.67
C ASN A 174 -3.25 -19.38 10.93
N ALA A 175 -3.52 -20.65 11.26
CA ALA A 175 -2.97 -21.78 10.52
C ALA A 175 -3.51 -21.84 9.08
N GLU A 176 -4.81 -21.61 8.89
CA GLU A 176 -5.45 -21.52 7.57
C GLU A 176 -4.85 -20.37 6.72
N ILE A 177 -4.69 -19.18 7.31
CA ILE A 177 -4.04 -18.03 6.66
C ILE A 177 -2.61 -18.38 6.24
N SER A 178 -1.83 -19.03 7.11
CA SER A 178 -0.45 -19.43 6.80
C SER A 178 -0.40 -20.41 5.62
N LEU A 179 -1.32 -21.38 5.58
CA LEU A 179 -1.43 -22.33 4.47
C LEU A 179 -1.77 -21.62 3.15
N LEU A 180 -2.72 -20.69 3.17
CA LEU A 180 -3.11 -19.91 2.00
C LEU A 180 -1.97 -19.00 1.51
N MET A 181 -1.21 -18.41 2.42
CA MET A 181 -0.07 -17.55 2.09
C MET A 181 1.02 -18.36 1.37
N ASN A 182 1.32 -19.58 1.83
CA ASN A 182 2.27 -20.47 1.15
C ASN A 182 1.78 -20.89 -0.25
N LYS A 183 0.48 -21.14 -0.42
CA LYS A 183 -0.09 -21.44 -1.75
C LYS A 183 0.02 -20.25 -2.70
N LEU A 184 -0.22 -19.03 -2.21
CA LEU A 184 -0.07 -17.81 -3.01
C LEU A 184 1.38 -17.59 -3.45
N LEU A 185 2.35 -17.76 -2.54
CA LEU A 185 3.77 -17.63 -2.87
C LEU A 185 4.17 -18.64 -3.96
N LYS A 186 3.73 -19.89 -3.85
CA LYS A 186 4.02 -20.91 -4.87
C LYS A 186 3.41 -20.55 -6.24
N LEU A 187 2.18 -20.05 -6.26
CA LEU A 187 1.54 -19.58 -7.50
C LEU A 187 2.26 -18.36 -8.10
N GLU A 188 2.77 -17.46 -7.26
CA GLU A 188 3.57 -16.31 -7.70
C GLU A 188 4.87 -16.77 -8.36
N GLU A 189 5.58 -17.73 -7.76
CA GLU A 189 6.79 -18.33 -8.36
C GLU A 189 6.50 -19.03 -9.71
N GLU A 190 5.42 -19.83 -9.77
CA GLU A 190 5.00 -20.51 -11.00
C GLU A 190 4.60 -19.52 -12.11
N THR A 191 3.89 -18.44 -11.77
CA THR A 191 3.50 -17.41 -12.75
C THR A 191 4.71 -16.59 -13.21
N GLN A 192 5.64 -16.28 -12.32
CA GLN A 192 6.86 -15.53 -12.67
C GLN A 192 7.78 -16.33 -13.57
N THR A 193 7.97 -17.63 -13.29
CA THR A 193 8.72 -18.53 -14.17
C THR A 193 8.03 -18.71 -15.53
N HIS A 194 6.70 -18.77 -15.57
CA HIS A 194 5.95 -18.83 -16.83
C HIS A 194 6.14 -17.56 -17.67
N ILE A 195 6.07 -16.37 -17.06
CA ILE A 195 6.30 -15.09 -17.75
C ILE A 195 7.74 -15.02 -18.29
N GLN A 196 8.73 -15.45 -17.51
CA GLN A 196 10.13 -15.51 -17.95
C GLN A 196 10.29 -16.42 -19.18
N ASN A 197 9.69 -17.61 -19.16
CA ASN A 197 9.73 -18.54 -20.29
C ASN A 197 9.09 -17.95 -21.56
N ILE A 198 7.94 -17.26 -21.42
CA ILE A 198 7.30 -16.57 -22.55
C ILE A 198 8.21 -15.47 -23.10
N HIS A 199 8.83 -14.69 -22.21
CA HIS A 199 9.71 -13.60 -22.61
C HIS A 199 10.94 -14.11 -23.37
N GLU A 200 11.59 -15.16 -22.88
CA GLU A 200 12.73 -15.79 -23.55
C GLU A 200 12.34 -16.35 -24.93
N LYS A 201 11.18 -17.01 -25.03
CA LYS A 201 10.65 -17.50 -26.30
C LYS A 201 10.42 -16.35 -27.27
N PHE A 202 9.78 -15.27 -26.83
CA PHE A 202 9.53 -14.09 -27.66
C PHE A 202 10.84 -13.47 -28.18
N LEU A 203 11.86 -13.33 -27.33
CA LEU A 203 13.17 -12.82 -27.75
C LEU A 203 13.87 -13.76 -28.75
N SER A 204 13.73 -15.07 -28.57
CA SER A 204 14.24 -16.04 -29.53
C SER A 204 13.54 -15.91 -30.89
N ASP A 205 12.21 -15.84 -30.90
CA ASP A 205 11.41 -15.71 -32.11
C ASP A 205 11.72 -14.39 -32.84
N ASP A 206 11.89 -13.27 -32.12
CA ASP A 206 12.30 -11.97 -32.68
C ASP A 206 13.69 -12.04 -33.33
N ARG A 207 14.66 -12.73 -32.70
CA ARG A 207 15.99 -12.95 -33.29
C ARG A 207 15.91 -13.75 -34.59
N VAL A 208 15.10 -14.81 -34.62
CA VAL A 208 14.89 -15.63 -35.83
C VAL A 208 14.22 -14.81 -36.92
N ALA A 209 13.18 -14.03 -36.58
CA ALA A 209 12.49 -13.16 -37.52
C ALA A 209 13.42 -12.10 -38.12
N LYS A 210 14.25 -11.44 -37.30
CA LYS A 210 15.27 -10.48 -37.76
C LYS A 210 16.32 -11.13 -38.67
N SER A 211 16.79 -12.33 -38.31
CA SER A 211 17.74 -13.08 -39.14
C SER A 211 17.14 -13.40 -40.51
N ARG A 212 15.90 -13.90 -40.56
CA ARG A 212 15.17 -14.17 -41.82
C ARG A 212 14.94 -12.90 -42.63
N HIS A 213 14.52 -11.82 -41.98
CA HIS A 213 14.32 -10.53 -42.65
C HIS A 213 15.62 -10.04 -43.30
N ASN A 214 16.74 -10.06 -42.57
CA ASN A 214 18.05 -9.66 -43.09
C ASN A 214 18.51 -10.55 -44.25
N ALA A 215 18.29 -11.87 -44.17
CA ALA A 215 18.57 -12.78 -45.27
C ALA A 215 17.75 -12.44 -46.52
N ASN A 216 16.44 -12.20 -46.36
CA ASN A 216 15.56 -11.81 -47.47
C ASN A 216 15.96 -10.47 -48.09
N VAL A 217 16.34 -9.48 -47.27
CA VAL A 217 16.82 -8.18 -47.75
C VAL A 217 18.09 -8.34 -48.58
N THR A 218 19.02 -9.21 -48.16
CA THR A 218 20.23 -9.53 -48.94
C THR A 218 19.88 -10.17 -50.28
N ILE A 219 18.99 -11.16 -50.32
CA ILE A 219 18.55 -11.80 -51.57
C ILE A 219 17.91 -10.77 -52.51
N LEU A 220 16.99 -9.94 -52.02
CA LEU A 220 16.35 -8.91 -52.84
C LEU A 220 17.34 -7.87 -53.38
N LYS A 221 18.39 -7.56 -52.61
CA LYS A 221 19.45 -6.66 -53.05
C LYS A 221 20.27 -7.29 -54.18
N ASP A 222 20.60 -8.57 -54.06
CA ASP A 222 21.35 -9.32 -55.08
C ASP A 222 20.52 -9.45 -56.37
N ASP A 223 19.22 -9.77 -56.27
CA ASP A 223 18.29 -9.82 -57.40
C ASP A 223 18.14 -8.46 -58.09
N LEU A 224 18.03 -7.37 -57.31
CA LEU A 224 17.98 -6.02 -57.84
C LEU A 224 19.27 -5.65 -58.58
N GLN A 225 20.43 -6.04 -58.04
CA GLN A 225 21.71 -5.83 -58.70
C GLN A 225 21.83 -6.65 -60.00
N ALA A 226 21.41 -7.91 -59.99
CA ALA A 226 21.40 -8.79 -61.15
C ALA A 226 20.51 -8.24 -62.26
N THR A 227 19.27 -7.86 -61.93
CA THR A 227 18.32 -7.26 -62.90
C THR A 227 18.84 -5.94 -63.47
N HIS A 228 19.47 -5.09 -62.65
CA HIS A 228 20.10 -3.87 -63.14
C HIS A 228 21.26 -4.15 -64.12
N GLN A 229 22.09 -5.17 -63.85
CA GLN A 229 23.14 -5.59 -64.76
C GLN A 229 22.57 -6.14 -66.08
N THR A 230 21.54 -6.99 -66.02
CA THR A 230 20.84 -7.52 -67.20
C THR A 230 20.21 -6.41 -68.03
N TYR A 231 19.58 -5.43 -67.39
CA TYR A 231 19.01 -4.28 -68.08
C TYR A 231 20.10 -3.47 -68.81
N LYS A 232 21.22 -3.23 -68.13
CA LYS A 232 22.36 -2.51 -68.71
C LYS A 232 22.92 -3.23 -69.95
N THR A 233 23.10 -4.56 -69.89
CA THR A 233 23.60 -5.33 -71.04
C THR A 233 22.60 -5.33 -72.20
N LEU A 234 21.29 -5.41 -71.92
CA LEU A 234 20.22 -5.26 -72.93
C LEU A 234 20.25 -3.88 -73.61
N CYS A 235 20.41 -2.80 -72.84
CA CYS A 235 20.55 -1.45 -73.40
C CYS A 235 21.79 -1.33 -74.30
N GLU A 236 22.93 -1.88 -73.86
CA GLU A 236 24.17 -1.90 -74.65
C GLU A 236 24.02 -2.72 -75.93
N GLN A 237 23.35 -3.88 -75.86
CA GLN A 237 23.07 -4.72 -77.01
C GLN A 237 22.14 -4.02 -78.00
N HIS A 238 21.03 -3.46 -77.53
CA HIS A 238 20.10 -2.71 -78.36
C HIS A 238 20.80 -1.55 -79.10
N ARG A 239 21.71 -0.85 -78.42
CA ARG A 239 22.53 0.21 -79.05
C ARG A 239 23.44 -0.34 -80.16
N LYS A 240 24.04 -1.52 -79.97
CA LYS A 240 24.86 -2.18 -81.00
C LYS A 240 24.00 -2.61 -82.19
N ASP A 241 22.84 -3.20 -81.93
CA ASP A 241 21.92 -3.67 -82.97
C ASP A 241 21.41 -2.48 -83.81
N GLN A 242 21.04 -1.36 -83.18
CA GLN A 242 20.67 -0.14 -83.89
C GLN A 242 21.79 0.37 -84.80
N LEU A 243 23.05 0.33 -84.34
CA LEU A 243 24.20 0.74 -85.16
C LEU A 243 24.44 -0.24 -86.31
N ALA A 244 24.23 -1.55 -86.10
CA ALA A 244 24.35 -2.55 -87.15
C ALA A 244 23.30 -2.33 -88.25
N VAL A 245 22.04 -2.16 -87.87
CA VAL A 245 20.94 -1.86 -88.81
C VAL A 245 21.22 -0.57 -89.59
N ARG A 246 21.74 0.48 -88.93
CA ARG A 246 22.13 1.73 -89.63
C ARG A 246 23.24 1.50 -90.66
N ARG A 247 24.23 0.65 -90.35
CA ARG A 247 25.31 0.31 -91.30
C ARG A 247 24.78 -0.49 -92.48
N GLU A 248 23.90 -1.46 -92.25
CA GLU A 248 23.27 -2.23 -93.33
C GLU A 248 22.42 -1.35 -94.22
N LYS A 249 21.59 -0.49 -93.62
CA LYS A 249 20.81 0.52 -94.34
C LYS A 249 21.72 1.37 -95.24
N TRP A 250 22.82 1.89 -94.71
CA TRP A 250 23.75 2.73 -95.47
C TRP A 250 24.41 1.97 -96.63
N LYS A 251 24.76 0.68 -96.45
CA LYS A 251 25.27 -0.17 -97.53
C LYS A 251 24.25 -0.34 -98.66
N ILE A 252 22.99 -0.60 -98.31
CA ILE A 252 21.90 -0.74 -99.31
C ILE A 252 21.69 0.59 -100.04
N GLU A 253 21.69 1.72 -99.32
CA GLU A 253 21.58 3.05 -99.93
C GLU A 253 22.73 3.34 -100.90
N ASP A 254 23.97 2.97 -100.55
CA ASP A 254 25.16 3.12 -101.41
C ASP A 254 25.10 2.22 -102.65
N GLU A 255 24.67 0.97 -102.49
CA GLU A 255 24.44 0.03 -103.60
C GLU A 255 23.36 0.55 -104.56
N MET A 256 22.25 1.07 -104.04
CA MET A 256 21.18 1.67 -104.84
C MET A 256 21.66 2.91 -105.60
N ASP A 257 22.39 3.81 -104.96
CA ASP A 257 22.99 4.99 -105.61
C ASP A 257 23.96 4.58 -106.73
N GLY A 258 24.75 3.53 -106.50
CA GLY A 258 25.61 2.92 -107.50
C GLY A 258 24.84 2.34 -108.70
N ILE A 259 23.71 1.67 -108.47
CA ILE A 259 22.83 1.15 -109.53
C ILE A 259 22.19 2.30 -110.32
N LEU A 260 21.66 3.31 -109.63
CA LEU A 260 21.06 4.49 -110.27
C LEU A 260 22.06 5.21 -111.18
N LYS A 261 23.28 5.47 -110.69
CA LYS A 261 24.36 6.06 -111.51
C LYS A 261 24.70 5.22 -112.74
N LYS A 262 24.71 3.88 -112.63
CA LYS A 262 24.93 2.99 -113.78
C LYS A 262 23.79 3.10 -114.79
N MET A 263 22.53 3.13 -114.33
CA MET A 263 21.36 3.31 -115.19
C MET A 263 21.38 4.67 -115.89
N ASP A 264 21.68 5.76 -115.17
CA ASP A 264 21.79 7.11 -115.74
C ASP A 264 22.85 7.16 -116.84
N ASN A 265 24.02 6.57 -116.61
CA ASN A 265 25.08 6.46 -117.64
C ASN A 265 24.62 5.66 -118.87
N GLN A 266 23.86 4.57 -118.68
CA GLN A 266 23.31 3.80 -119.79
C GLN A 266 22.29 4.61 -120.61
N LEU A 267 21.38 5.32 -119.93
CA LEU A 267 20.40 6.20 -120.58
C LEU A 267 21.08 7.33 -121.35
N TYR A 268 22.11 7.96 -120.76
CA TYR A 268 22.92 8.98 -121.42
C TYR A 268 23.58 8.43 -122.69
N ASN A 269 24.21 7.25 -122.64
CA ASN A 269 24.83 6.63 -123.81
C ASN A 269 23.81 6.31 -124.92
N ILE A 270 22.61 5.85 -124.56
CA ILE A 270 21.53 5.61 -125.53
C ILE A 270 21.12 6.93 -126.21
N GLN A 271 20.94 8.02 -125.44
CA GLN A 271 20.60 9.33 -125.98
C GLN A 271 21.66 9.86 -126.96
N VAL A 272 22.94 9.72 -126.62
CA VAL A 272 24.05 10.13 -127.49
C VAL A 272 24.07 9.31 -128.79
N ASN A 273 23.91 7.98 -128.70
CA ASN A 273 23.93 7.10 -129.87
C ASN A 273 22.68 7.21 -130.77
N CYS A 274 21.51 7.58 -130.24
CA CYS A 274 20.29 7.80 -131.03
C CYS A 274 20.23 9.19 -131.69
N SER A 275 21.13 10.11 -131.33
CA SER A 275 21.20 11.47 -131.89
C SER A 275 22.25 11.62 -133.01
N SER A 276 22.84 10.50 -133.44
CA SER A 276 23.84 10.38 -134.52
C SER A 276 23.25 9.67 -135.72
#